data_AF-A0A961RSN9-F1
#
_entry.id   AF-A0A961RSN9-F1
#
_cell.length_a   1.000
_cell.length_b   1.000
_cell.length_c   1.000
_cell.angle_alpha   90.00
_cell.angle_beta   90.00
_cell.angle_gamma   90.00
#
_symmetry.space_group_name_H-M   'P 1'
#
loop_
_entity.id
_entity.type
_entity.pdbx_description
1 polymer ?
#
loop_
_entity_poly.entity_id
_entity_poly.type
_entity_poly.pdbx_seq_one_letter_code
_entity_poly.pdbx_strand_id
1 'polypeptide(L)'
;MSAKISPLAPAQTPQMPGLAGVRLGSVEAGIRYRNRTDLSAIIFDHAAQVAGVFTRSKCPSAPVDWCRKNLAGGKARCIVINSGNANAFTGKLGVASVKESAQAASEVFNCKKGEVFLASTGVIGEPLDASRISAALPALRESAGENRWPDVARAIITTDTFAKLSTRSFTVEGRTWHVNGIAKGAGMIAPDMATMLSFLVTDLP
;
A
#
# COMPACT_ATOMS: atom_id res chain seq x y z
N MET A 1 4.66 11.97 18.72
CA MET A 1 4.40 10.52 18.63
C MET A 1 4.66 9.92 19.99
N SER A 2 3.84 8.98 20.48
CA SER A 2 4.15 8.25 21.72
C SER A 2 5.52 7.61 21.54
N ALA A 3 6.50 8.04 22.34
CA ALA A 3 7.90 7.64 22.19
C ALA A 3 8.16 6.17 22.58
N LYS A 4 7.18 5.50 23.19
CA LYS A 4 7.34 4.14 23.70
C LYS A 4 6.93 3.12 22.64
N ILE A 5 7.91 2.34 22.18
CA ILE A 5 7.66 1.15 21.37
C ILE A 5 6.76 0.19 22.16
N SER A 6 5.70 -0.32 21.52
CA SER A 6 4.80 -1.30 22.12
C SER A 6 5.55 -2.54 22.61
N PRO A 7 5.20 -3.11 23.79
CA PRO A 7 5.78 -4.36 24.27
C PRO A 7 5.44 -5.57 23.37
N LEU A 8 4.49 -5.41 22.44
CA LEU A 8 4.14 -6.42 21.44
C LEU A 8 4.98 -6.31 20.16
N ALA A 9 5.91 -5.34 20.09
CA ALA A 9 6.83 -5.26 18.97
C ALA A 9 7.68 -6.54 18.89
N PRO A 10 7.76 -7.20 17.72
CA PRO A 10 8.62 -8.36 17.55
C PRO A 10 10.07 -8.03 17.89
N ALA A 11 10.76 -8.94 18.58
CA ALA A 11 12.17 -8.79 18.90
C ALA A 11 13.06 -8.79 17.63
N GLN A 12 12.59 -9.42 16.56
CA GLN A 12 13.29 -9.53 15.29
C GLN A 12 12.34 -9.25 14.14
N THR A 13 12.86 -8.62 13.09
CA THR A 13 12.16 -8.46 11.82
C THR A 13 12.48 -9.68 10.95
N PRO A 14 11.48 -10.36 10.35
CA PRO A 14 11.76 -11.48 9.47
C PRO A 14 12.57 -11.02 8.26
N GLN A 15 13.53 -11.84 7.85
CA GLN A 15 14.20 -11.65 6.57
C GLN A 15 13.22 -12.03 5.46
N MET A 16 12.79 -11.03 4.70
CA MET A 16 11.80 -11.19 3.63
C MET A 16 12.52 -11.55 2.34
N PRO A 17 12.34 -12.76 1.77
CA PRO A 17 12.94 -13.12 0.50
C PRO A 17 12.37 -12.26 -0.64
N GLY A 18 13.16 -12.11 -1.70
CA GLY A 18 12.71 -11.45 -2.92
C GLY A 18 11.63 -12.28 -3.59
N LEU A 19 10.63 -11.61 -4.16
CA LEU A 19 9.61 -12.26 -4.97
C LEU A 19 9.88 -11.92 -6.43
N ALA A 20 10.02 -12.94 -7.28
CA ALA A 20 10.27 -12.74 -8.70
C ALA A 20 9.18 -11.86 -9.33
N GLY A 21 9.59 -10.84 -10.09
CA GLY A 21 8.68 -9.91 -10.75
C GLY A 21 8.00 -8.89 -9.83
N VAL A 22 8.44 -8.75 -8.57
CA VAL A 22 7.92 -7.77 -7.61
C VAL A 22 8.99 -6.76 -7.23
N ARG A 23 8.68 -5.48 -7.42
CA ARG A 23 9.52 -4.35 -6.98
C ARG A 23 8.78 -3.50 -5.97
N LEU A 24 9.52 -3.00 -4.99
CA LEU A 24 8.98 -2.30 -3.82
C LEU A 24 9.70 -0.97 -3.68
N GLY A 25 8.93 0.11 -3.56
CA GLY A 25 9.45 1.47 -3.47
C GLY A 25 8.80 2.26 -2.34
N SER A 26 9.53 3.23 -1.79
CA SER A 26 8.98 4.23 -0.87
C SER A 26 9.77 5.52 -0.96
N VAL A 27 9.08 6.65 -0.88
CA VAL A 27 9.66 7.99 -0.95
C VAL A 27 8.97 8.94 0.03
N GLU A 28 9.62 10.07 0.29
CA GLU A 28 9.01 11.20 0.98
C GLU A 28 8.23 12.03 -0.04
N ALA A 29 6.91 11.90 -0.04
CA ALA A 29 6.04 12.73 -0.90
C ALA A 29 5.58 13.99 -0.17
N GLY A 30 5.84 14.09 1.14
CA GLY A 30 5.46 15.24 1.95
C GLY A 30 3.94 15.39 2.05
N ILE A 31 3.19 14.29 1.93
CA ILE A 31 1.73 14.27 2.01
C ILE A 31 1.29 14.78 3.39
N ARG A 32 1.93 14.27 4.44
CA ARG A 32 1.75 14.79 5.81
C ARG A 32 3.06 14.90 6.57
N TYR A 33 3.97 13.95 6.38
CA TYR A 33 5.17 13.84 7.20
C TYR A 33 6.35 14.53 6.50
N ARG A 34 7.32 15.02 7.28
CA ARG A 34 8.59 15.57 6.79
C ARG A 34 9.72 14.69 7.32
N ASN A 35 10.78 14.49 6.53
CA ASN A 35 11.91 13.63 6.87
C ASN A 35 11.47 12.19 7.18
N ARG A 36 10.44 11.74 6.47
CA ARG A 36 9.81 10.43 6.65
C ARG A 36 9.05 10.04 5.38
N THR A 37 9.24 8.80 4.95
CA THR A 37 8.50 8.24 3.82
C THR A 37 7.01 8.12 4.14
N ASP A 38 6.19 8.59 3.21
CA ASP A 38 4.72 8.61 3.35
C ASP A 38 3.99 8.26 2.05
N LEU A 39 4.75 7.91 1.01
CA LEU A 39 4.27 7.29 -0.22
C LEU A 39 5.08 6.04 -0.51
N SER A 40 4.41 4.96 -0.90
CA SER A 40 5.04 3.69 -1.26
C SER A 40 4.28 2.97 -2.36
N ALA A 41 4.92 2.00 -2.99
CA ALA A 41 4.28 1.15 -3.97
C ALA A 41 4.79 -0.29 -3.94
N ILE A 42 3.86 -1.21 -4.22
CA ILE A 42 4.14 -2.59 -4.65
C ILE A 42 3.92 -2.61 -6.16
N ILE A 43 4.94 -2.96 -6.93
CA ILE A 43 4.94 -2.88 -8.39
C ILE A 43 5.20 -4.27 -8.95
N PHE A 44 4.41 -4.67 -9.95
CA PHE A 44 4.54 -5.95 -10.62
C PHE A 44 5.05 -5.74 -12.05
N ASP A 45 6.12 -6.45 -12.41
CA ASP A 45 6.71 -6.35 -13.75
C ASP A 45 5.70 -6.79 -14.83
N HIS A 46 4.92 -7.83 -14.51
CA HIS A 46 3.76 -8.27 -15.28
C HIS A 46 2.47 -8.11 -14.46
N ALA A 47 1.30 -8.13 -15.11
CA ALA A 47 0.04 -8.06 -14.39
C ALA A 47 -0.16 -9.27 -13.49
N ALA A 48 -0.18 -9.05 -12.17
CA ALA A 48 -0.43 -10.08 -11.18
C ALA A 48 -1.93 -10.32 -11.02
N GLN A 49 -2.31 -11.56 -10.74
CA GLN A 49 -3.66 -11.88 -10.30
C GLN A 49 -3.92 -11.20 -8.95
N VAL A 50 -5.09 -10.58 -8.79
CA VAL A 50 -5.42 -9.85 -7.56
C VAL A 50 -6.74 -10.30 -6.98
N ALA A 51 -6.71 -10.55 -5.68
CA ALA A 51 -7.87 -10.75 -4.82
C ALA A 51 -7.80 -9.74 -3.67
N GLY A 52 -8.95 -9.34 -3.14
CA GLY A 52 -8.98 -8.38 -2.05
C GLY A 52 -10.34 -8.33 -1.36
N VAL A 53 -10.30 -8.05 -0.06
CA VAL A 53 -11.48 -7.73 0.74
C VAL A 53 -11.37 -6.30 1.23
N PHE A 54 -12.50 -5.62 1.36
CA PHE A 54 -12.56 -4.22 1.76
C PHE A 54 -13.53 -4.06 2.93
N THR A 55 -13.38 -2.95 3.67
CA THR A 55 -14.27 -2.59 4.79
C THR A 55 -15.75 -2.68 4.39
N ARG A 56 -16.61 -3.14 5.30
CA ARG A 56 -18.08 -3.13 5.11
C ARG A 56 -18.73 -1.83 5.59
N SER A 57 -17.94 -0.85 5.99
CA SER A 57 -18.42 0.48 6.37
C SER A 57 -19.35 1.05 5.29
N LYS A 58 -20.46 1.65 5.75
CA LYS A 58 -21.39 2.41 4.89
C LYS A 58 -20.76 3.71 4.36
N CYS A 59 -19.64 4.13 4.94
CA CYS A 59 -18.87 5.30 4.53
C CYS A 59 -17.44 4.85 4.14
N PRO A 60 -17.26 4.12 3.03
CA PRO A 60 -15.93 3.79 2.52
C PRO A 60 -15.20 5.06 2.06
N SER A 61 -13.86 5.01 2.06
CA SER A 61 -13.04 6.07 1.48
C SER A 61 -13.04 5.98 -0.06
N ALA A 62 -12.74 7.07 -0.75
CA ALA A 62 -12.69 7.08 -2.21
C ALA A 62 -11.73 6.01 -2.81
N PRO A 63 -10.55 5.74 -2.20
CA PRO A 63 -9.66 4.66 -2.65
C PRO A 63 -10.27 3.26 -2.53
N VAL A 64 -11.13 3.01 -1.53
CA VAL A 64 -11.82 1.71 -1.38
C VAL A 64 -12.80 1.49 -2.53
N ASP A 65 -13.60 2.50 -2.86
CA ASP A 65 -14.56 2.40 -3.98
C ASP A 65 -13.87 2.26 -5.33
N TRP A 66 -12.70 2.87 -5.50
CA TRP A 66 -11.83 2.67 -6.65
C TRP A 66 -11.33 1.22 -6.75
N CYS A 67 -10.74 0.71 -5.67
CA CYS A 67 -10.20 -0.65 -5.65
C CYS A 67 -11.28 -1.72 -5.86
N ARG A 68 -12.49 -1.54 -5.31
CA ARG A 68 -13.62 -2.44 -5.56
C ARG A 68 -13.97 -2.55 -7.05
N LYS A 69 -13.97 -1.42 -7.76
CA LYS A 69 -14.25 -1.38 -9.21
C LYS A 69 -13.14 -2.07 -9.99
N ASN A 70 -11.89 -1.79 -9.66
CA ASN A 70 -10.74 -2.38 -10.34
C ASN A 70 -10.60 -3.88 -10.06
N LEU A 71 -11.01 -4.35 -8.88
CA LEU A 71 -10.95 -5.76 -8.51
C LEU A 71 -11.76 -6.66 -9.46
N ALA A 72 -12.83 -6.15 -10.07
CA ALA A 72 -13.60 -6.88 -11.08
C ALA A 72 -12.77 -7.24 -12.33
N GLY A 73 -11.67 -6.53 -12.60
CA GLY A 73 -10.73 -6.84 -13.67
C GLY A 73 -9.73 -7.96 -13.34
N GLY A 74 -9.61 -8.36 -12.08
CA GLY A 74 -8.80 -9.50 -11.63
C GLY A 74 -7.28 -9.34 -11.80
N LYS A 75 -6.78 -8.18 -12.20
CA LYS A 75 -5.36 -7.92 -12.45
C LYS A 75 -4.85 -6.65 -11.79
N ALA A 76 -3.62 -6.69 -11.27
CA ALA A 76 -2.91 -5.53 -10.72
C ALA A 76 -1.51 -5.38 -11.33
N ARG A 77 -1.11 -4.14 -11.62
CA ARG A 77 0.26 -3.76 -12.01
C ARG A 77 0.96 -2.96 -10.93
N CYS A 78 0.22 -2.24 -10.12
CA CYS A 78 0.76 -1.65 -8.90
C CYS A 78 -0.31 -1.42 -7.84
N ILE A 79 0.16 -1.32 -6.59
CA ILE A 79 -0.59 -0.85 -5.45
C ILE A 79 0.17 0.36 -4.91
N VAL A 80 -0.38 1.57 -5.07
CA VAL A 80 0.19 2.81 -4.53
C VAL A 80 -0.46 3.10 -3.19
N ILE A 81 0.36 3.33 -2.18
CA ILE A 81 -0.08 3.42 -0.79
C ILE A 81 0.47 4.69 -0.16
N ASN A 82 -0.42 5.55 0.32
CA ASN A 82 -0.03 6.74 1.07
C ASN A 82 -0.42 6.63 2.56
N SER A 83 0.42 7.20 3.42
CA SER A 83 0.11 7.42 4.83
C SER A 83 -0.07 8.91 5.14
N GLY A 84 -0.65 9.20 6.30
CA GLY A 84 -0.90 10.56 6.77
C GLY A 84 -2.28 11.14 6.39
N ASN A 85 -2.87 10.72 5.27
CA ASN A 85 -4.21 11.15 4.85
C ASN A 85 -5.03 9.93 4.38
N ALA A 86 -6.24 9.73 4.91
CA ALA A 86 -7.08 8.58 4.60
C ALA A 86 -7.92 8.74 3.31
N ASN A 87 -8.02 9.96 2.79
CA ASN A 87 -8.92 10.35 1.71
C ASN A 87 -10.35 9.81 1.90
N ALA A 88 -10.84 9.92 3.14
CA ALA A 88 -12.15 9.47 3.58
C ALA A 88 -13.00 10.69 3.95
N PHE A 89 -14.30 10.65 3.67
CA PHE A 89 -15.23 11.76 3.90
C PHE A 89 -14.85 13.08 3.18
N THR A 90 -14.25 12.98 1.99
CA THR A 90 -13.76 14.11 1.18
C THR A 90 -14.62 14.38 -0.07
N GLY A 91 -15.71 13.64 -0.26
CA GLY A 91 -16.69 13.85 -1.33
C GLY A 91 -16.08 13.84 -2.74
N LYS A 92 -16.53 14.76 -3.60
CA LYS A 92 -16.08 14.87 -5.00
C LYS A 92 -14.58 15.14 -5.13
N LEU A 93 -13.99 15.89 -4.19
CA LEU A 93 -12.56 16.17 -4.19
C LEU A 93 -11.77 14.87 -4.00
N GLY A 94 -12.16 14.02 -3.04
CA GLY A 94 -11.48 12.74 -2.83
C GLY A 94 -11.54 11.81 -4.03
N VAL A 95 -12.67 11.78 -4.73
CA VAL A 95 -12.83 11.02 -5.98
C VAL A 95 -11.94 11.58 -7.09
N ALA A 96 -11.79 12.90 -7.19
CA ALA A 96 -10.89 13.54 -8.14
C ALA A 96 -9.43 13.18 -7.84
N SER A 97 -9.01 13.28 -6.57
CA SER A 97 -7.65 12.93 -6.14
C SER A 97 -7.28 11.49 -6.49
N VAL A 98 -8.21 10.55 -6.28
CA VAL A 98 -8.04 9.13 -6.66
C VAL A 98 -7.85 8.97 -8.15
N LYS A 99 -8.68 9.63 -8.98
CA LYS A 99 -8.58 9.54 -10.44
C LYS A 99 -7.26 10.11 -10.95
N GLU A 100 -6.82 11.23 -10.39
CA GLU A 100 -5.55 11.87 -10.74
C GLU A 100 -4.36 10.99 -10.35
N SER A 101 -4.32 10.51 -9.10
CA SER A 101 -3.27 9.61 -8.63
C SER A 101 -3.21 8.32 -9.45
N ALA A 102 -4.36 7.75 -9.81
CA ALA A 102 -4.42 6.56 -10.65
C ALA A 102 -3.96 6.81 -12.10
N GLN A 103 -4.31 7.97 -12.69
CA GLN A 103 -3.82 8.36 -14.01
C GLN A 103 -2.29 8.48 -13.99
N ALA A 104 -1.74 9.26 -13.06
CA ALA A 104 -0.31 9.47 -12.96
C ALA A 104 0.45 8.15 -12.70
N ALA A 105 -0.08 7.29 -11.81
CA ALA A 105 0.51 5.97 -11.57
C ALA A 105 0.45 5.08 -12.81
N SER A 106 -0.65 5.12 -13.57
CA SER A 106 -0.80 4.32 -14.78
C SER A 106 0.23 4.69 -15.85
N GLU A 107 0.53 5.99 -15.99
CA GLU A 107 1.56 6.50 -16.90
C GLU A 107 2.96 6.13 -16.42
N VAL A 108 3.27 6.40 -15.15
CA VAL A 108 4.60 6.14 -14.58
C VAL A 108 4.93 4.65 -14.60
N PHE A 109 3.98 3.77 -14.30
CA PHE A 109 4.19 2.32 -14.28
C PHE A 109 3.83 1.61 -15.59
N ASN A 110 3.46 2.37 -16.63
CA ASN A 110 3.09 1.85 -17.96
C ASN A 110 2.07 0.70 -17.87
N CYS A 111 0.91 1.01 -17.31
CA CYS A 111 -0.18 0.05 -17.09
C CYS A 111 -1.54 0.69 -17.33
N LYS A 112 -2.61 -0.12 -17.33
CA LYS A 112 -3.97 0.41 -17.41
C LYS A 112 -4.40 0.95 -16.05
N LYS A 113 -5.22 2.01 -16.02
CA LYS A 113 -5.83 2.50 -14.77
C LYS A 113 -6.56 1.41 -13.98
N GLY A 114 -7.20 0.46 -14.68
CA GLY A 114 -7.89 -0.68 -14.07
C GLY A 114 -6.95 -1.65 -13.34
N GLU A 115 -5.64 -1.55 -13.57
CA GLU A 115 -4.60 -2.35 -12.93
C GLU A 115 -3.90 -1.59 -11.78
N VAL A 116 -4.31 -0.35 -11.49
CA VAL A 116 -3.76 0.46 -10.40
C VAL A 116 -4.66 0.38 -9.18
N PHE A 117 -4.13 -0.10 -8.07
CA PHE A 117 -4.82 -0.11 -6.78
C PHE A 117 -4.28 1.02 -5.90
N LEU A 118 -5.16 1.65 -5.13
CA LEU A 118 -4.82 2.80 -4.29
C LEU A 118 -5.26 2.52 -2.85
N ALA A 119 -4.37 2.73 -1.89
CA ALA A 119 -4.69 2.61 -0.48
C ALA A 119 -4.22 3.85 0.28
N SER A 120 -5.09 4.40 1.12
CA SER A 120 -4.83 5.62 1.88
C SER A 120 -5.15 5.41 3.34
N THR A 121 -4.31 5.94 4.22
CA THR A 121 -4.51 5.83 5.67
C THR A 121 -4.00 7.06 6.41
N GLY A 122 -4.72 7.52 7.42
CA GLY A 122 -4.37 8.73 8.17
C GLY A 122 -5.61 9.51 8.59
N VAL A 123 -5.52 10.83 8.54
CA VAL A 123 -6.62 11.70 8.97
C VAL A 123 -7.82 11.60 8.02
N ILE A 124 -9.02 11.57 8.60
CA ILE A 124 -10.31 11.54 7.92
C ILE A 124 -10.85 12.97 7.78
N GLY A 125 -11.49 13.28 6.64
CA GLY A 125 -12.10 14.59 6.37
C GLY A 125 -11.15 15.64 5.78
N GLU A 126 -9.84 15.40 5.78
CA GLU A 126 -8.85 16.26 5.13
C GLU A 126 -8.74 15.92 3.63
N PRO A 127 -8.93 16.89 2.71
CA PRO A 127 -8.71 16.66 1.27
C PRO A 127 -7.27 16.19 0.99
N LEU A 128 -7.13 15.18 0.13
CA LEU A 128 -5.84 14.70 -0.33
C LEU A 128 -5.37 15.51 -1.54
N ASP A 129 -4.25 16.19 -1.42
CA ASP A 129 -3.55 16.84 -2.53
C ASP A 129 -2.86 15.79 -3.41
N ALA A 130 -3.49 15.41 -4.52
CA ALA A 130 -2.98 14.41 -5.44
C ALA A 130 -1.71 14.86 -6.19
N SER A 131 -1.46 16.17 -6.30
CA SER A 131 -0.28 16.68 -6.99
C SER A 131 1.02 16.23 -6.31
N ARG A 132 1.00 16.08 -4.97
CA ARG A 132 2.12 15.53 -4.19
C ARG A 132 2.42 14.08 -4.56
N ILE A 133 1.37 13.28 -4.77
CA ILE A 133 1.51 11.89 -5.19
C ILE A 133 2.06 11.88 -6.62
N SER A 134 1.40 12.60 -7.54
CA SER A 134 1.78 12.67 -8.95
C SER A 134 3.25 13.08 -9.14
N ALA A 135 3.71 14.10 -8.41
CA ALA A 135 5.09 14.58 -8.46
C ALA A 135 6.11 13.59 -7.89
N ALA A 136 5.73 12.78 -6.89
CA ALA A 136 6.62 11.83 -6.24
C ALA A 136 6.72 10.46 -6.95
N LEU A 137 5.78 10.15 -7.84
CA LEU A 137 5.71 8.85 -8.53
C LEU A 137 6.97 8.51 -9.36
N PRO A 138 7.59 9.43 -10.12
CA PRO A 138 8.83 9.13 -10.84
C PRO A 138 9.97 8.69 -9.90
N ALA A 139 10.22 9.45 -8.83
CA ALA A 139 11.21 9.08 -7.82
C ALA A 139 10.84 7.77 -7.10
N LEU A 140 9.55 7.53 -6.87
CA LEU A 140 9.07 6.27 -6.31
C LEU A 140 9.42 5.07 -7.21
N ARG A 141 9.22 5.21 -8.53
CA ARG A 141 9.58 4.20 -9.52
C ARG A 141 11.08 3.95 -9.54
N GLU A 142 11.90 4.99 -9.49
CA GLU A 142 13.37 4.88 -9.46
C GLU A 142 13.88 4.22 -8.18
N SER A 143 13.24 4.51 -7.05
CA SER A 143 13.59 3.87 -5.78
C SER A 143 13.25 2.37 -5.77
N ALA A 144 12.33 1.92 -6.62
CA ALA A 144 11.75 0.59 -6.51
C ALA A 144 12.76 -0.51 -6.84
N GLY A 145 12.90 -1.47 -5.93
CA GLY A 145 13.81 -2.60 -6.09
C GLY A 145 13.33 -3.85 -5.37
N GLU A 146 14.11 -4.92 -5.48
CA GLU A 146 13.86 -6.16 -4.76
C GLU A 146 14.12 -6.00 -3.26
N ASN A 147 13.52 -6.85 -2.43
CA ASN A 147 13.80 -6.95 -0.98
C ASN A 147 13.51 -5.69 -0.14
N ARG A 148 12.78 -4.69 -0.66
CA ARG A 148 12.46 -3.46 0.08
C ARG A 148 11.21 -3.51 0.96
N TRP A 149 10.82 -4.71 1.39
CA TRP A 149 9.66 -4.92 2.27
C TRP A 149 9.69 -4.07 3.55
N PRO A 150 10.82 -3.95 4.29
CA PRO A 150 10.89 -3.09 5.48
C PRO A 150 10.63 -1.62 5.19
N ASP A 151 10.97 -1.13 4.00
CA ASP A 151 10.80 0.29 3.65
C ASP A 151 9.34 0.61 3.38
N VAL A 152 8.67 -0.23 2.58
CA VAL A 152 7.23 -0.10 2.32
C VAL A 152 6.45 -0.28 3.61
N ALA A 153 6.80 -1.27 4.44
CA ALA A 153 6.14 -1.49 5.73
C ALA A 153 6.27 -0.27 6.67
N ARG A 154 7.42 0.44 6.64
CA ARG A 154 7.63 1.69 7.40
C ARG A 154 6.88 2.88 6.80
N ALA A 155 6.77 2.98 5.48
CA ALA A 155 6.09 4.10 4.83
C ALA A 155 4.57 4.11 5.09
N ILE A 156 3.94 2.95 5.25
CA ILE A 156 2.49 2.84 5.41
C ILE A 156 2.00 3.08 6.85
N ILE A 157 2.89 3.11 7.85
CA ILE A 157 2.46 3.26 9.26
C ILE A 157 1.90 4.66 9.55
N THR A 158 1.13 4.78 10.63
CA THR A 158 0.57 6.06 11.10
C THR A 158 0.87 6.28 12.58
N THR A 159 0.01 5.76 13.45
CA THR A 159 0.19 5.74 14.91
C THR A 159 0.87 4.47 15.39
N ASP A 160 1.17 3.53 14.48
CA ASP A 160 1.93 2.33 14.80
C ASP A 160 3.30 2.68 15.38
N THR A 161 3.72 1.92 16.39
CA THR A 161 5.05 2.09 17.01
C THR A 161 6.12 1.17 16.40
N PHE A 162 5.74 0.28 15.47
CA PHE A 162 6.63 -0.63 14.75
C PHE A 162 5.97 -1.10 13.44
N ALA A 163 6.81 -1.44 12.45
CA ALA A 163 6.39 -2.00 11.16
C ALA A 163 6.05 -3.49 11.30
N LYS A 164 5.01 -3.96 10.61
CA LYS A 164 4.52 -5.35 10.71
C LYS A 164 4.78 -6.08 9.40
N LEU A 165 5.56 -7.16 9.48
CA LEU A 165 5.99 -7.97 8.34
C LEU A 165 5.86 -9.46 8.68
N SER A 166 5.56 -10.28 7.68
CA SER A 166 5.51 -11.73 7.82
C SER A 166 5.84 -12.40 6.50
N THR A 167 6.55 -13.53 6.52
CA THR A 167 6.85 -14.32 5.33
C THR A 167 6.66 -15.81 5.60
N ARG A 168 6.27 -16.56 4.58
CA ARG A 168 6.16 -18.02 4.60
C ARG A 168 6.70 -18.56 3.28
N SER A 169 7.58 -19.55 3.36
CA SER A 169 8.04 -20.32 2.19
C SER A 169 7.39 -21.70 2.20
N PHE A 170 7.10 -22.24 1.03
CA PHE A 170 6.52 -23.57 0.85
C PHE A 170 6.97 -24.17 -0.49
N THR A 171 6.94 -25.50 -0.61
CA THR A 171 7.39 -26.20 -1.82
C THR A 171 6.20 -26.82 -2.54
N VAL A 172 6.09 -26.56 -3.83
CA VAL A 172 5.11 -27.19 -4.74
C VAL A 172 5.88 -27.75 -5.92
N GLU A 173 5.69 -29.03 -6.22
CA GLU A 173 6.35 -29.72 -7.35
C GLU A 173 7.88 -29.55 -7.37
N GLY A 174 8.50 -29.57 -6.19
CA GLY A 174 9.95 -29.44 -6.04
C GLY A 174 10.51 -28.02 -6.17
N ARG A 175 9.67 -27.00 -6.41
CA ARG A 175 10.05 -25.59 -6.42
C ARG A 175 9.58 -24.88 -5.16
N THR A 176 10.46 -24.09 -4.55
CA THR A 176 10.12 -23.23 -3.41
C THR A 176 9.48 -21.94 -3.89
N TRP A 177 8.38 -21.59 -3.25
CA TRP A 177 7.62 -20.36 -3.44
C TRP A 177 7.49 -19.61 -2.12
N HIS A 178 7.17 -18.33 -2.21
CA HIS A 178 7.15 -17.43 -1.08
C HIS A 178 5.84 -16.65 -1.04
N VAL A 179 5.34 -16.42 0.17
CA VAL A 179 4.29 -15.44 0.45
C VAL A 179 4.85 -14.42 1.42
N ASN A 180 4.88 -13.16 1.01
CA ASN A 180 5.29 -12.05 1.84
C ASN A 180 4.10 -11.15 2.16
N GLY A 181 4.06 -10.68 3.40
CA GLY A 181 2.98 -9.87 3.93
C GLY A 181 3.48 -8.68 4.70
N ILE A 182 2.79 -7.55 4.51
CA ILE A 182 2.93 -6.37 5.37
C ILE A 182 1.55 -5.90 5.82
N ALA A 183 1.51 -5.30 7.01
CA ALA A 183 0.29 -4.70 7.52
C ALA A 183 0.59 -3.42 8.32
N LYS A 184 -0.45 -2.60 8.45
CA LYS A 184 -0.46 -1.48 9.41
C LYS A 184 -1.81 -1.37 10.07
N GLY A 185 -1.82 -0.73 11.23
CA GLY A 185 -2.98 -0.64 12.10
C GLY A 185 -2.54 -0.70 13.56
N ALA A 186 -2.96 0.27 14.35
CA ALA A 186 -2.63 0.37 15.78
C ALA A 186 -3.75 1.02 16.60
N GLY A 187 -4.46 1.99 16.01
CA GLY A 187 -5.71 2.53 16.52
C GLY A 187 -6.84 2.32 15.50
N MET A 188 -8.10 2.39 15.97
CA MET A 188 -9.29 2.17 15.13
C MET A 188 -9.22 0.82 14.38
N ILE A 189 -8.89 -0.25 15.12
CA ILE A 189 -8.80 -1.62 14.60
C ILE A 189 -9.97 -2.43 15.15
N ALA A 190 -11.01 -2.53 14.32
CA ALA A 190 -12.00 -3.60 14.37
C ALA A 190 -12.00 -4.21 12.96
N PRO A 191 -11.67 -5.50 12.76
CA PRO A 191 -11.56 -6.09 11.42
C PRO A 191 -12.85 -5.99 10.58
N ASP A 192 -13.98 -5.74 11.24
CA ASP A 192 -15.27 -5.45 10.59
C ASP A 192 -15.54 -3.95 10.35
N MET A 193 -14.78 -3.05 10.97
CA MET A 193 -14.91 -1.59 10.87
C MET A 193 -13.58 -0.85 11.17
N ALA A 194 -12.77 -0.68 10.10
CA ALA A 194 -11.78 0.40 9.87
C ALA A 194 -10.25 0.17 10.06
N THR A 195 -9.52 1.03 9.31
CA THR A 195 -8.09 1.40 9.20
C THR A 195 -6.95 0.36 9.25
N MET A 196 -7.23 -0.93 9.09
CA MET A 196 -6.18 -1.90 8.74
C MET A 196 -5.90 -1.84 7.22
N LEU A 197 -4.62 -1.71 6.85
CA LEU A 197 -4.17 -2.07 5.50
C LEU A 197 -3.31 -3.31 5.62
N SER A 198 -3.55 -4.31 4.78
CA SER A 198 -2.75 -5.52 4.71
C SER A 198 -2.59 -5.94 3.26
N PHE A 199 -1.36 -6.30 2.90
CA PHE A 199 -0.98 -6.69 1.55
C PHE A 199 -0.23 -8.01 1.64
N LEU A 200 -0.71 -9.01 0.90
CA LEU A 200 -0.06 -10.30 0.72
C LEU A 200 0.34 -10.43 -0.74
N VAL A 201 1.57 -10.84 -1.00
CA VAL A 201 2.11 -11.03 -2.35
C VAL A 201 2.84 -12.36 -2.40
N THR A 202 2.65 -13.09 -3.49
CA THR A 202 3.34 -14.34 -3.76
C THR A 202 3.94 -14.32 -5.16
N ASP A 203 5.02 -15.08 -5.33
CA ASP A 203 5.63 -15.36 -6.62
C ASP A 203 5.08 -16.66 -7.27
N LEU A 204 4.08 -17.29 -6.64
CA LEU A 204 3.33 -18.40 -7.22
C LEU A 204 2.59 -17.95 -8.51
N PRO A 205 2.59 -18.74 -9.59
CA PRO A 205 1.94 -18.40 -10.87
C PRO A 205 0.41 -18.19 -10.82
#